data_AF-A0A1Q5JIA5-F1
#
_entry.id   AF-A0A1Q5JIA5-F1
#
_cell.length_a   1.000
_cell.length_b   1.000
_cell.length_c   1.000
_cell.angle_alpha   90.00
_cell.angle_beta   90.00
_cell.angle_gamma   90.00
#
_symmetry.space_group_name_H-M   'P 1'
#
loop_
_entity.id
_entity.type
_entity.pdbx_description
1 polymer ?
#
loop_
_entity_poly.entity_id
_entity_poly.type
_entity_poly.pdbx_seq_one_letter_code
_entity_poly.pdbx_strand_id
1 'polypeptide(L)'
;MPFTLSHAVAVLPGLHRNGTARGPLVASALVAGSFAPDMTYFAATAFPGAMTLGDITHSPVGIVTADVLIAAALVGLWLIVREPLVVLLPARWRGRVYGLVRGRPWRERHPAVLAGWFGLSAVVGATTHVVWDSFTHLDRWGTRMIPVLGDVVGGFPVYLYAQYGGSALALGLLGWFVARALRSAGPGLELPSRVPVPGRRGRLLAAGVIGGCVLAGVAHRVLRWAAYWGWGRIETPLDVIPTACFGAGAGLAVGLVLYGTGARLRGASRTAAGAGLRAASPAPAAETPATGDLEAASETPASGGPEAASETPASGGPEADGEASADPVPTSGAEGRGPRPERSRQGSR
;
A
#
# COMPACT_ATOMS: atom_id res chain seq x y z
N MET A 1 0.86 -20.21 4.50
CA MET A 1 1.27 -18.83 4.80
C MET A 1 1.40 -18.60 6.30
N PRO A 2 2.62 -18.34 6.78
CA PRO A 2 2.79 -17.44 7.90
C PRO A 2 2.28 -16.05 7.45
N PHE A 3 1.22 -15.57 8.07
CA PHE A 3 0.61 -14.24 7.94
C PHE A 3 1.16 -13.27 6.86
N THR A 4 0.47 -13.11 5.72
CA THR A 4 0.83 -12.23 4.57
C THR A 4 1.26 -10.81 4.93
N LEU A 5 0.70 -10.21 5.98
CA LEU A 5 1.09 -8.85 6.38
C LEU A 5 2.55 -8.75 6.85
N SER A 6 3.14 -9.87 7.26
CA SER A 6 4.54 -9.93 7.68
C SER A 6 5.50 -9.62 6.52
N HIS A 7 5.14 -9.95 5.28
CA HIS A 7 5.97 -9.73 4.09
C HIS A 7 6.17 -8.26 3.74
N ALA A 8 5.33 -7.34 4.25
CA ALA A 8 5.58 -5.90 4.12
C ALA A 8 6.91 -5.47 4.77
N VAL A 9 7.45 -6.25 5.71
CA VAL A 9 8.75 -5.97 6.30
C VAL A 9 9.87 -6.03 5.26
N ALA A 10 9.73 -6.89 4.23
CA ALA A 10 10.72 -7.12 3.19
C ALA A 10 10.93 -5.88 2.31
N VAL A 11 9.91 -5.03 2.18
CA VAL A 11 9.96 -3.81 1.37
C VAL A 11 10.33 -2.55 2.17
N LEU A 12 10.48 -2.63 3.50
CA LEU A 12 10.88 -1.49 4.33
C LEU A 12 12.18 -0.79 3.90
N PRO A 13 13.22 -1.50 3.40
CA PRO A 13 14.42 -0.83 2.88
C PRO A 13 14.11 0.12 1.73
N GLY A 14 13.04 -0.12 0.96
CA GLY A 14 12.56 0.76 -0.10
C GLY A 14 11.73 1.95 0.39
N LEU A 15 11.48 2.06 1.70
CA LEU A 15 10.64 3.10 2.29
C LEU A 15 11.45 4.07 3.16
N HIS A 16 10.97 5.32 3.20
CA HIS A 16 11.34 6.31 4.19
C HIS A 16 10.35 6.30 5.35
N ARG A 17 10.82 6.73 6.53
CA ARG A 17 9.98 6.86 7.74
C ARG A 17 8.86 7.90 7.62
N ASN A 18 8.86 8.73 6.58
CA ASN A 18 7.77 9.65 6.27
C ASN A 18 6.67 9.01 5.38
N GLY A 19 6.77 7.72 5.07
CA GLY A 19 5.77 6.99 4.28
C GLY A 19 5.91 7.11 2.77
N THR A 20 6.97 7.78 2.30
CA THR A 20 7.32 7.82 0.88
C THR A 20 8.31 6.72 0.54
N ALA A 21 8.36 6.28 -0.72
CA ALA A 21 9.38 5.35 -1.17
C ALA A 21 10.67 6.09 -1.53
N ARG A 22 11.78 5.34 -1.54
CA ARG A 22 13.09 5.84 -1.98
C ARG A 22 13.10 6.01 -3.50
N GLY A 23 13.70 7.11 -3.96
CA GLY A 23 13.82 7.41 -5.39
C GLY A 23 12.44 7.57 -6.08
N PRO A 24 12.28 7.06 -7.31
CA PRO A 24 11.05 7.21 -8.09
C PRO A 24 9.95 6.18 -7.76
N LEU A 25 10.26 5.20 -6.91
CA LEU A 25 9.35 4.11 -6.53
C LEU A 25 8.05 4.63 -5.89
N VAL A 26 7.05 3.75 -5.86
CA VAL A 26 5.71 4.01 -5.31
C VAL A 26 5.50 3.16 -4.06
N ALA A 27 5.45 3.80 -2.89
CA ALA A 27 5.37 3.12 -1.60
C ALA A 27 4.17 2.18 -1.48
N SER A 28 3.00 2.63 -1.92
CA SER A 28 1.79 1.81 -1.88
C SER A 28 1.87 0.60 -2.81
N ALA A 29 2.58 0.70 -3.93
CA ALA A 29 2.78 -0.40 -4.86
C ALA A 29 3.80 -1.42 -4.34
N LEU A 30 4.86 -0.99 -3.67
CA LEU A 30 5.79 -1.90 -2.97
C LEU A 30 5.06 -2.75 -1.93
N VAL A 31 4.28 -2.10 -1.06
CA VAL A 31 3.54 -2.79 0.01
C VAL A 31 2.43 -3.67 -0.57
N ALA A 32 1.62 -3.16 -1.51
CA ALA A 32 0.58 -3.96 -2.15
C ALA A 32 1.15 -5.13 -2.97
N GLY A 33 2.28 -4.92 -3.65
CA GLY A 33 3.02 -5.98 -4.34
C GLY A 33 3.50 -7.07 -3.40
N SER A 34 4.00 -6.71 -2.20
CA SER A 34 4.38 -7.69 -1.18
C SER A 34 3.20 -8.48 -0.58
N PHE A 35 1.95 -8.11 -0.89
CA PHE A 35 0.75 -8.84 -0.48
C PHE A 35 0.11 -9.59 -1.64
N ALA A 36 0.34 -9.14 -2.87
CA ALA A 36 -0.37 -9.59 -4.06
C ALA A 36 -0.33 -11.11 -4.29
N PRO A 37 0.82 -11.81 -4.12
CA PRO A 37 0.89 -13.24 -4.38
C PRO A 37 -0.13 -14.07 -3.59
N ASP A 38 -0.47 -13.60 -2.39
CA ASP A 38 -1.33 -14.29 -1.45
C ASP A 38 -2.83 -13.96 -1.56
N MET A 39 -3.18 -12.93 -2.31
CA MET A 39 -4.57 -12.47 -2.35
C MET A 39 -5.52 -13.53 -2.92
N THR A 40 -4.99 -14.46 -3.71
CA THR A 40 -5.70 -15.63 -4.23
C THR A 40 -6.17 -16.57 -3.11
N TYR A 41 -5.37 -16.79 -2.04
CA TYR A 41 -5.78 -17.57 -0.87
C TYR A 41 -6.96 -16.92 -0.13
N PHE A 42 -7.00 -15.59 -0.03
CA PHE A 42 -8.12 -14.87 0.57
C PHE A 42 -9.36 -14.90 -0.33
N ALA A 43 -9.17 -14.70 -1.65
CA ALA A 43 -10.22 -14.79 -2.65
C ALA A 43 -10.86 -16.20 -2.70
N ALA A 44 -10.09 -17.24 -2.37
CA ALA A 44 -10.60 -18.62 -2.26
C ALA A 44 -11.67 -18.82 -1.18
N THR A 45 -11.88 -17.81 -0.33
CA THR A 45 -13.03 -17.72 0.58
C THR A 45 -14.34 -17.58 -0.18
N ALA A 46 -14.38 -16.71 -1.20
CA ALA A 46 -15.56 -16.50 -2.03
C ALA A 46 -15.59 -17.41 -3.27
N PHE A 47 -14.42 -17.64 -3.88
CA PHE A 47 -14.27 -18.38 -5.13
C PHE A 47 -13.26 -19.52 -4.95
N PRO A 48 -13.70 -20.74 -4.62
CA PRO A 48 -12.81 -21.87 -4.31
C PRO A 48 -11.66 -22.10 -5.30
N GLY A 49 -11.96 -21.96 -6.60
CA GLY A 49 -10.99 -22.14 -7.69
C GLY A 49 -9.89 -21.08 -7.72
N ALA A 50 -10.04 -19.95 -7.01
CA ALA A 50 -8.95 -19.01 -6.80
C ALA A 50 -7.76 -19.66 -6.10
N MET A 51 -7.94 -20.84 -5.46
CA MET A 51 -6.84 -21.46 -4.77
C MET A 51 -5.71 -21.90 -5.72
N THR A 52 -6.05 -22.36 -6.91
CA THR A 52 -5.06 -22.82 -7.90
C THR A 52 -4.34 -21.65 -8.57
N LEU A 53 -4.90 -20.42 -8.49
CA LEU A 53 -4.24 -19.22 -8.99
C LEU A 53 -3.00 -18.83 -8.19
N GLY A 54 -2.82 -19.40 -6.98
CA GLY A 54 -1.60 -19.24 -6.19
C GLY A 54 -0.34 -19.70 -6.95
N ASP A 55 -0.44 -20.76 -7.75
CA ASP A 55 0.68 -21.25 -8.55
C ASP A 55 1.09 -20.26 -9.65
N ILE A 56 0.09 -19.53 -10.19
CA ILE A 56 0.33 -18.48 -11.18
C ILE A 56 0.98 -17.28 -10.50
N THR A 57 0.41 -16.77 -9.40
CA THR A 57 0.92 -15.58 -8.73
C THR A 57 2.33 -15.76 -8.16
N HIS A 58 2.69 -16.98 -7.74
CA HIS A 58 4.05 -17.29 -7.29
C HIS A 58 5.03 -17.63 -8.43
N SER A 59 4.58 -17.62 -9.69
CA SER A 59 5.45 -17.85 -10.85
C SER A 59 6.15 -16.55 -11.29
N PRO A 60 7.31 -16.64 -11.98
CA PRO A 60 7.98 -15.46 -12.54
C PRO A 60 7.08 -14.63 -13.46
N VAL A 61 6.19 -15.27 -14.22
CA VAL A 61 5.23 -14.59 -15.10
C VAL A 61 4.15 -13.91 -14.28
N GLY A 62 3.64 -14.55 -13.23
CA GLY A 62 2.63 -13.96 -12.33
C GLY A 62 3.11 -12.71 -11.63
N ILE A 63 4.36 -12.71 -11.16
CA ILE A 63 5.02 -11.56 -10.51
C ILE A 63 4.94 -10.31 -11.39
N VAL A 64 5.16 -10.45 -12.70
CA VAL A 64 5.16 -9.32 -13.66
C VAL A 64 3.81 -9.05 -14.30
N THR A 65 2.79 -9.89 -14.07
CA THR A 65 1.45 -9.76 -14.67
C THR A 65 0.36 -9.70 -13.62
N ALA A 66 -0.09 -10.85 -13.12
CA ALA A 66 -1.19 -11.00 -12.17
C ALA A 66 -0.97 -10.16 -10.90
N ASP A 67 0.23 -10.18 -10.33
CA ASP A 67 0.52 -9.48 -9.09
C ASP A 67 0.52 -7.96 -9.24
N VAL A 68 0.91 -7.45 -10.41
CA VAL A 68 0.82 -6.02 -10.72
C VAL A 68 -0.63 -5.57 -10.77
N LEU A 69 -1.52 -6.37 -11.37
CA LEU A 69 -2.96 -6.10 -11.42
C LEU A 69 -3.61 -6.19 -10.03
N ILE A 70 -3.26 -7.21 -9.26
CA ILE A 70 -3.73 -7.36 -7.88
C ILE A 70 -3.24 -6.19 -7.01
N ALA A 71 -1.98 -5.79 -7.13
CA ALA A 71 -1.44 -4.64 -6.42
C ALA A 71 -2.17 -3.34 -6.80
N ALA A 72 -2.49 -3.14 -8.08
CA ALA A 72 -3.29 -2.00 -8.54
C ALA A 72 -4.69 -2.01 -7.91
N ALA A 73 -5.36 -3.16 -7.86
CA ALA A 73 -6.66 -3.31 -7.21
C ALA A 73 -6.58 -3.02 -5.69
N LEU A 74 -5.56 -3.56 -5.01
CA LEU A 74 -5.32 -3.28 -3.58
C LEU A 74 -5.06 -1.81 -3.31
N VAL A 75 -4.28 -1.12 -4.16
CA VAL A 75 -4.05 0.33 -4.03
C VAL A 75 -5.34 1.11 -4.30
N GLY A 76 -6.15 0.71 -5.30
CA GLY A 76 -7.46 1.30 -5.54
C GLY A 76 -8.38 1.18 -4.32
N LEU A 77 -8.49 -0.02 -3.75
CA LEU A 77 -9.23 -0.27 -2.51
C LEU A 77 -8.69 0.56 -1.34
N TRP A 78 -7.37 0.62 -1.18
CA TRP A 78 -6.71 1.43 -0.17
C TRP A 78 -7.11 2.90 -0.27
N LEU A 79 -7.10 3.47 -1.48
CA LEU A 79 -7.48 4.86 -1.70
C LEU A 79 -8.96 5.15 -1.38
N ILE A 80 -9.84 4.15 -1.42
CA ILE A 80 -11.24 4.29 -0.98
C ILE A 80 -11.32 4.32 0.55
N VAL A 81 -10.65 3.38 1.21
CA VAL A 81 -10.81 3.14 2.65
C VAL A 81 -9.91 4.00 3.54
N ARG A 82 -8.77 4.48 3.03
CA ARG A 82 -7.73 5.18 3.82
C ARG A 82 -8.28 6.29 4.70
N GLU A 83 -8.89 7.33 4.13
CA GLU A 83 -9.42 8.47 4.89
C GLU A 83 -10.53 8.06 5.87
N PRO A 84 -11.54 7.25 5.47
CA PRO A 84 -12.51 6.66 6.40
C PRO A 84 -11.87 5.94 7.60
N LEU A 85 -10.79 5.19 7.39
CA LEU A 85 -10.11 4.48 8.47
C LEU A 85 -9.32 5.43 9.36
N VAL A 86 -8.67 6.46 8.80
CA VAL A 86 -7.92 7.43 9.61
C VAL A 86 -8.86 8.22 10.53
N VAL A 87 -10.07 8.57 10.11
CA VAL A 87 -11.02 9.30 10.98
C VAL A 87 -11.55 8.47 12.16
N LEU A 88 -11.44 7.13 12.08
CA LEU A 88 -11.73 6.22 13.19
C LEU A 88 -10.67 6.24 14.29
N LEU A 89 -9.48 6.80 14.03
CA LEU A 89 -8.45 6.94 15.05
C LEU A 89 -8.79 8.05 16.07
N PRO A 90 -8.20 7.98 17.28
CA PRO A 90 -8.24 9.08 18.24
C PRO A 90 -7.66 10.37 17.62
N ALA A 91 -8.24 11.52 17.96
CA ALA A 91 -7.90 12.81 17.36
C ALA A 91 -6.37 13.08 17.33
N ARG A 92 -5.68 12.78 18.44
CA ARG A 92 -4.23 12.93 18.60
C ARG A 92 -3.37 12.19 17.56
N TRP A 93 -3.90 11.16 16.90
CA TRP A 93 -3.15 10.33 15.96
C TRP A 93 -3.49 10.60 14.49
N ARG A 94 -4.66 11.21 14.20
CA ARG A 94 -5.19 11.30 12.83
C ARG A 94 -4.22 11.98 11.88
N GLY A 95 -3.70 13.15 12.23
CA GLY A 95 -2.81 13.90 11.35
C GLY A 95 -1.45 13.24 11.14
N ARG A 96 -0.88 12.61 12.18
CA ARG A 96 0.38 11.85 12.05
C ARG A 96 0.21 10.61 11.17
N VAL A 97 -0.86 9.85 11.39
CA VAL A 97 -1.15 8.67 10.57
C VAL A 97 -1.47 9.08 9.14
N TYR A 98 -2.31 10.09 8.93
CA TYR A 98 -2.60 10.60 7.59
C TYR A 98 -1.34 11.04 6.85
N GLY A 99 -0.47 11.80 7.53
CA GLY A 99 0.82 12.22 6.97
C GLY A 99 1.69 11.05 6.51
N LEU A 100 1.69 9.94 7.25
CA LEU A 100 2.40 8.71 6.91
C LEU A 100 1.76 7.98 5.71
N VAL A 101 0.43 7.90 5.67
CA VAL A 101 -0.26 7.06 4.67
C VAL A 101 -0.73 7.78 3.41
N ARG A 102 -0.65 9.11 3.36
CA ARG A 102 -1.12 9.89 2.21
C ARG A 102 -0.30 9.65 0.95
N GLY A 103 0.96 9.25 1.10
CA GLY A 103 1.92 9.10 -0.01
C GLY A 103 2.31 10.45 -0.63
N ARG A 104 2.97 10.41 -1.79
CA ARG A 104 3.26 11.62 -2.58
C ARG A 104 2.08 11.95 -3.51
N PRO A 105 1.84 13.23 -3.82
CA PRO A 105 0.93 13.62 -4.90
C PRO A 105 1.36 12.94 -6.21
N TRP A 106 0.40 12.38 -6.95
CA TRP A 106 0.66 11.67 -8.20
C TRP A 106 0.31 12.49 -9.44
N ARG A 107 -0.47 13.57 -9.27
CA ARG A 107 -0.96 14.44 -10.36
C ARG A 107 0.13 15.27 -11.03
N GLU A 108 1.29 15.41 -10.40
CA GLU A 108 2.44 16.16 -10.91
C GLU A 108 3.35 15.31 -11.80
N ARG A 109 3.08 14.00 -11.94
CA ARG A 109 3.90 13.07 -12.73
C ARG A 109 3.21 12.71 -14.04
N HIS A 110 4.00 12.55 -15.10
CA HIS A 110 3.51 12.00 -16.36
C HIS A 110 2.89 10.61 -16.13
N PRO A 111 1.65 10.34 -16.61
CA PRO A 111 0.90 9.14 -16.24
C PRO A 111 1.60 7.85 -16.64
N ALA A 112 2.24 7.81 -17.83
CA ALA A 112 2.97 6.63 -18.28
C ALA A 112 4.21 6.34 -17.41
N VAL A 113 4.91 7.39 -16.96
CA VAL A 113 6.08 7.26 -16.07
C VAL A 113 5.63 6.74 -14.71
N LEU A 114 4.52 7.26 -14.19
CA LEU A 114 3.93 6.77 -12.94
C LEU A 114 3.52 5.30 -13.05
N ALA A 115 2.88 4.90 -14.16
CA ALA A 115 2.48 3.52 -14.39
C ALA A 115 3.71 2.59 -14.46
N GLY A 116 4.79 3.00 -15.13
CA GLY A 116 6.04 2.25 -15.18
C GLY A 116 6.67 2.05 -13.79
N TRP A 117 6.79 3.14 -13.00
CA TRP A 117 7.32 3.05 -11.63
C TRP A 117 6.39 2.29 -10.68
N PHE A 118 5.08 2.37 -10.88
CA PHE A 118 4.09 1.58 -10.16
C PHE A 118 4.32 0.09 -10.44
N GLY A 119 4.38 -0.30 -11.71
CA GLY A 119 4.61 -1.68 -12.13
C GLY A 119 5.91 -2.23 -11.56
N LEU A 120 7.02 -1.51 -11.70
CA LEU A 120 8.30 -1.91 -11.13
C LEU A 120 8.23 -2.06 -9.60
N SER A 121 7.59 -1.12 -8.91
CA SER A 121 7.43 -1.19 -7.45
C SER A 121 6.60 -2.41 -7.02
N ALA A 122 5.53 -2.72 -7.75
CA ALA A 122 4.71 -3.91 -7.49
C ALA A 122 5.49 -5.20 -7.73
N VAL A 123 6.23 -5.28 -8.84
CA VAL A 123 7.11 -6.42 -9.17
C VAL A 123 8.17 -6.62 -8.10
N VAL A 124 8.83 -5.55 -7.63
CA VAL A 124 9.82 -5.64 -6.55
C VAL A 124 9.16 -6.17 -5.27
N GLY A 125 7.99 -5.65 -4.90
CA GLY A 125 7.24 -6.15 -3.74
C GLY A 125 6.89 -7.64 -3.84
N ALA A 126 6.30 -8.05 -4.97
CA ALA A 126 5.93 -9.45 -5.22
C ALA A 126 7.16 -10.38 -5.25
N THR A 127 8.26 -9.91 -5.85
CA THR A 127 9.53 -10.65 -5.86
C THR A 127 10.03 -10.87 -4.43
N THR A 128 10.02 -9.84 -3.58
CA THR A 128 10.45 -9.99 -2.17
C THR A 128 9.58 -10.98 -1.41
N HIS A 129 8.28 -11.02 -1.70
CA HIS A 129 7.35 -11.99 -1.12
C HIS A 129 7.71 -13.43 -1.55
N VAL A 130 7.79 -13.68 -2.86
CA VAL A 130 8.04 -15.02 -3.41
C VAL A 130 9.42 -15.55 -3.03
N VAL A 131 10.43 -14.67 -3.00
CA VAL A 131 11.78 -15.04 -2.54
C VAL A 131 11.73 -15.46 -1.07
N TRP A 132 11.09 -14.67 -0.20
CA TRP A 132 10.94 -15.02 1.22
C TRP A 132 10.22 -16.36 1.40
N ASP A 133 9.11 -16.57 0.70
CA ASP A 133 8.35 -17.82 0.79
C ASP A 133 9.17 -19.03 0.35
N SER A 134 10.04 -18.84 -0.64
CA SER A 134 10.93 -19.90 -1.13
C SER A 134 11.92 -20.40 -0.08
N PHE A 135 12.22 -19.58 0.94
CA PHE A 135 13.06 -19.95 2.08
C PHE A 135 12.29 -20.49 3.29
N THR A 136 10.97 -20.24 3.39
CA THR A 136 10.19 -20.48 4.63
C THR A 136 9.11 -21.56 4.53
N HIS A 137 8.92 -22.16 3.36
CA HIS A 137 7.92 -23.21 3.14
C HIS A 137 8.56 -24.59 2.91
N LEU A 138 7.87 -25.64 3.40
CA LEU A 138 8.09 -27.04 3.02
C LEU A 138 8.08 -27.19 1.50
N ASP A 139 8.96 -28.06 0.98
CA ASP A 139 9.15 -28.36 -0.45
C ASP A 139 9.65 -27.20 -1.34
N ARG A 140 9.94 -26.04 -0.76
CA ARG A 140 10.62 -24.94 -1.46
C ARG A 140 12.14 -25.01 -1.24
N TRP A 141 12.87 -24.20 -1.99
CA TRP A 141 14.33 -24.29 -2.09
C TRP A 141 15.04 -24.29 -0.71
N GLY A 142 14.56 -23.51 0.26
CA GLY A 142 15.17 -23.45 1.61
C GLY A 142 15.03 -24.73 2.43
N THR A 143 13.87 -25.37 2.45
CA THR A 143 13.64 -26.63 3.20
C THR A 143 14.30 -27.82 2.52
N ARG A 144 14.49 -27.77 1.20
CA ARG A 144 15.28 -28.78 0.45
C ARG A 144 16.79 -28.65 0.67
N MET A 145 17.29 -27.45 0.99
CA MET A 145 18.73 -27.18 1.17
C MET A 145 19.18 -27.28 2.63
N ILE A 146 18.26 -27.17 3.60
CA ILE A 146 18.57 -27.24 5.04
C ILE A 146 17.72 -28.35 5.67
N PRO A 147 18.21 -29.61 5.71
CA PRO A 147 17.46 -30.77 6.20
C PRO A 147 16.93 -30.63 7.63
N VAL A 148 17.65 -29.87 8.47
CA VAL A 148 17.28 -29.52 9.85
C VAL A 148 15.90 -28.86 9.96
N LEU A 149 15.38 -28.21 8.91
CA LEU A 149 14.04 -27.61 8.92
C LEU A 149 12.92 -28.67 8.97
N GLY A 150 13.20 -29.91 8.58
CA GLY A 150 12.28 -31.04 8.67
C GLY A 150 12.27 -31.75 10.03
N ASP A 151 13.26 -31.49 10.89
CA ASP A 151 13.37 -32.15 12.19
C ASP A 151 12.22 -31.75 13.11
N VAL A 152 11.80 -32.67 13.98
CA VAL A 152 10.74 -32.42 14.97
C VAL A 152 11.37 -32.02 16.29
N VAL A 153 11.04 -30.83 16.77
CA VAL A 153 11.49 -30.32 18.08
C VAL A 153 10.25 -29.90 18.86
N GLY A 154 10.08 -30.41 20.08
CA GLY A 154 8.93 -30.05 20.92
C GLY A 154 7.56 -30.47 20.34
N GLY A 155 7.53 -31.54 19.53
CA GLY A 155 6.31 -32.08 18.93
C GLY A 155 5.89 -31.41 17.61
N PHE A 156 6.62 -30.40 17.14
CA PHE A 156 6.37 -29.73 15.87
C PHE A 156 7.62 -29.69 14.99
N PRO A 157 7.48 -29.80 13.66
CA PRO A 157 8.62 -29.66 12.77
C PRO A 157 9.21 -28.23 12.77
N VAL A 158 10.54 -28.11 12.66
CA VAL A 158 11.30 -26.84 12.79
C VAL A 158 10.82 -25.77 11.80
N TYR A 159 10.37 -26.16 10.60
CA TYR A 159 9.81 -25.20 9.64
C TYR A 159 8.58 -24.46 10.18
N LEU A 160 7.77 -25.05 11.08
CA LEU A 160 6.64 -24.35 11.70
C LEU A 160 7.14 -23.21 12.60
N TYR A 161 8.22 -23.42 13.33
CA TYR A 161 8.85 -22.36 14.13
C TYR A 161 9.44 -21.27 13.24
N ALA A 162 10.11 -21.63 12.15
CA ALA A 162 10.62 -20.65 11.18
C ALA A 162 9.48 -19.86 10.54
N GLN A 163 8.38 -20.54 10.21
CA GLN A 163 7.20 -19.98 9.59
C GLN A 163 6.51 -18.99 10.55
N TYR A 164 6.03 -19.45 11.70
CA TYR A 164 5.30 -18.59 12.66
C TYR A 164 6.20 -17.61 13.40
N GLY A 165 7.40 -18.04 13.81
CA GLY A 165 8.38 -17.20 14.49
C GLY A 165 8.94 -16.10 13.59
N GLY A 166 9.25 -16.42 12.33
CA GLY A 166 9.66 -15.43 11.33
C GLY A 166 8.58 -14.39 11.07
N SER A 167 7.32 -14.84 10.97
CA SER A 167 6.15 -13.94 10.87
C SER A 167 6.00 -13.01 12.08
N ALA A 168 6.15 -13.54 13.29
CA ALA A 168 6.05 -12.76 14.52
C ALA A 168 7.16 -11.70 14.62
N LEU A 169 8.40 -12.08 14.30
CA LEU A 169 9.54 -11.16 14.26
C LEU A 169 9.37 -10.07 13.19
N ALA A 170 8.91 -10.45 12.00
CA ALA A 170 8.60 -9.51 10.92
C ALA A 170 7.50 -8.51 11.31
N LEU A 171 6.43 -8.97 11.98
CA LEU A 171 5.40 -8.08 12.53
C LEU A 171 5.93 -7.17 13.63
N GLY A 172 6.80 -7.67 14.51
CA GLY A 172 7.48 -6.85 15.52
C GLY A 172 8.32 -5.73 14.90
N LEU A 173 9.10 -6.06 13.86
CA LEU A 173 9.92 -5.09 13.13
C LEU A 173 9.06 -4.08 12.34
N LEU A 174 7.96 -4.52 11.73
CA LEU A 174 6.99 -3.65 11.07
C LEU A 174 6.34 -2.68 12.07
N GLY A 175 5.93 -3.19 13.24
CA GLY A 175 5.38 -2.38 14.33
C GLY A 175 6.40 -1.37 14.87
N TRP A 176 7.65 -1.77 15.05
CA TRP A 176 8.74 -0.88 15.42
C TRP A 176 8.97 0.22 14.39
N PHE A 177 8.99 -0.12 13.09
CA PHE A 177 9.14 0.83 12.01
C PHE A 177 8.01 1.87 12.01
N VAL A 178 6.75 1.43 12.10
CA VAL A 178 5.58 2.31 12.15
C VAL A 178 5.63 3.20 13.40
N ALA A 179 5.95 2.63 14.57
CA ALA A 179 6.08 3.40 15.80
C ALA A 179 7.19 4.46 15.71
N ARG A 180 8.31 4.15 15.06
CA ARG A 180 9.40 5.11 14.85
C ARG A 180 9.02 6.19 13.85
N ALA A 181 8.33 5.82 12.78
CA ALA A 181 7.81 6.71 11.74
C ALA A 181 6.82 7.73 12.32
N LEU A 182 5.84 7.25 13.12
CA LEU A 182 4.86 8.10 13.78
C LEU A 182 5.47 9.01 14.85
N ARG A 183 6.53 8.56 15.53
CA ARG A 183 7.28 9.40 16.48
C ARG A 183 8.12 10.49 15.80
N SER A 184 8.62 10.23 14.58
CA SER A 184 9.34 11.23 13.79
C SER A 184 8.44 12.16 12.97
N ALA A 185 7.14 11.88 12.89
CA ALA A 185 6.22 12.73 12.17
C ALA A 185 6.06 14.07 12.93
N GLY A 186 6.29 15.18 12.21
CA GLY A 186 6.09 16.54 12.72
C GLY A 186 4.63 16.83 13.11
N PRO A 187 4.29 18.10 13.42
CA PRO A 187 2.93 18.52 13.71
C PRO A 187 1.95 17.94 12.67
N GLY A 188 0.89 17.29 13.17
CA GLY A 188 0.04 16.43 12.35
C GLY A 188 -0.60 17.18 11.19
N LEU A 189 -0.54 16.58 10.00
CA LEU A 189 -1.17 17.17 8.80
C LEU A 189 -2.70 17.18 8.96
N GLU A 190 -3.36 18.23 8.51
CA GLU A 190 -4.82 18.25 8.52
C GLU A 190 -5.39 17.23 7.54
N LEU A 191 -6.47 16.55 7.95
CA LEU A 191 -7.17 15.63 7.07
C LEU A 191 -7.98 16.43 6.05
N PRO A 192 -8.12 15.93 4.80
CA PRO A 192 -9.07 16.50 3.87
C PRO A 192 -10.47 16.52 4.49
N SER A 193 -11.15 17.67 4.41
CA SER A 193 -12.50 17.90 4.94
C SER A 193 -13.60 17.02 4.30
N ARG A 194 -13.23 16.14 3.37
CA ARG A 194 -14.14 15.30 2.57
C ARG A 194 -14.74 14.11 3.32
N VAL A 195 -14.20 13.73 4.49
CA VAL A 195 -14.73 12.62 5.29
C VAL A 195 -15.11 13.09 6.69
N PRO A 196 -16.41 13.09 7.04
CA PRO A 196 -16.86 13.49 8.37
C PRO A 196 -16.28 12.60 9.47
N VAL A 197 -15.83 13.20 10.56
CA VAL A 197 -15.37 12.45 11.74
C VAL A 197 -16.58 11.79 12.41
N PRO A 198 -16.58 10.45 12.57
CA PRO A 198 -17.70 9.78 13.23
C PRO A 198 -17.71 10.03 14.74
N GLY A 199 -18.89 10.31 15.28
CA GLY A 199 -19.16 10.26 16.73
C GLY A 199 -19.20 8.82 17.26
N ARG A 200 -19.52 8.63 18.55
CA ARG A 200 -19.52 7.31 19.22
C ARG A 200 -20.36 6.27 18.48
N ARG A 201 -21.60 6.61 18.12
CA ARG A 201 -22.50 5.72 17.37
C ARG A 201 -21.92 5.33 16.01
N GLY A 202 -21.31 6.28 15.30
CA GLY A 202 -20.65 6.01 14.01
C GLY A 202 -19.46 5.06 14.12
N ARG A 203 -18.70 5.14 15.23
CA ARG A 203 -17.59 4.21 15.51
C ARG A 203 -18.10 2.82 15.89
N LEU A 204 -19.17 2.73 16.67
CA LEU A 204 -19.81 1.46 16.99
C LEU A 204 -20.39 0.78 15.75
N LEU A 205 -21.03 1.54 14.86
CA LEU A 205 -21.49 1.03 13.56
C LEU A 205 -20.32 0.55 12.70
N ALA A 206 -19.21 1.30 12.66
CA ALA A 206 -18.01 0.86 11.94
C ALA A 206 -17.47 -0.46 12.51
N ALA A 207 -17.35 -0.55 13.84
CA ALA A 207 -16.91 -1.77 14.52
C ALA A 207 -17.86 -2.94 14.28
N GLY A 208 -19.17 -2.71 14.31
CA GLY A 208 -20.20 -3.71 14.05
C GLY A 208 -20.18 -4.22 12.61
N VAL A 209 -20.04 -3.33 11.62
CA VAL A 209 -19.92 -3.72 10.20
C VAL A 209 -18.64 -4.51 9.96
N ILE A 210 -17.49 -3.98 10.40
CA ILE A 210 -16.19 -4.62 10.18
C ILE A 210 -16.14 -5.96 10.93
N GLY A 211 -16.50 -5.96 12.22
CA GLY A 211 -16.52 -7.17 13.05
C GLY A 211 -17.52 -8.21 12.55
N GLY A 212 -18.72 -7.77 12.12
CA GLY A 212 -19.73 -8.64 11.52
C GLY A 212 -19.24 -9.32 10.25
N CYS A 213 -18.58 -8.59 9.34
CA CYS A 213 -17.99 -9.18 8.14
C CYS A 213 -16.85 -10.16 8.46
N VAL A 214 -16.00 -9.84 9.45
CA VAL A 214 -14.95 -10.76 9.93
C VAL A 214 -15.56 -12.06 10.44
N LEU A 215 -16.55 -11.97 11.34
CA LEU A 215 -17.24 -13.14 11.89
C LEU A 215 -17.94 -13.96 10.81
N ALA A 216 -18.60 -13.30 9.84
CA ALA A 216 -19.24 -13.96 8.71
C ALA A 216 -18.21 -14.70 7.83
N GLY A 217 -17.05 -14.09 7.56
CA GLY A 217 -15.98 -14.71 6.79
C GLY A 217 -15.38 -15.92 7.49
N VAL A 218 -15.15 -15.83 8.81
CA VAL A 218 -14.72 -16.97 9.65
C VAL A 218 -15.76 -18.08 9.58
N ALA A 219 -17.01 -17.78 9.90
CA ALA A 219 -18.10 -18.77 9.93
C ALA A 219 -18.24 -19.45 8.56
N HIS A 220 -18.24 -18.68 7.47
CA HIS A 220 -18.32 -19.23 6.11
C HIS A 220 -17.20 -20.22 5.81
N ARG A 221 -15.94 -19.86 6.10
CA ARG A 221 -14.79 -20.74 5.87
C ARG A 221 -14.84 -22.01 6.71
N VAL A 222 -15.16 -21.88 8.00
CA VAL A 222 -15.22 -23.02 8.94
C VAL A 222 -16.36 -23.97 8.57
N LEU A 223 -17.55 -23.45 8.30
CA LEU A 223 -18.70 -24.26 7.89
C LEU A 223 -18.43 -24.98 6.57
N ARG A 224 -17.79 -24.31 5.61
CA ARG A 224 -17.40 -24.93 4.33
C ARG A 224 -16.35 -26.03 4.52
N TRP A 225 -15.35 -25.79 5.35
CA TRP A 225 -14.34 -26.79 5.68
C TRP A 225 -15.00 -28.01 6.34
N ALA A 226 -15.90 -27.79 7.29
CA ALA A 226 -16.62 -28.87 7.98
C ALA A 226 -17.58 -29.63 7.04
N ALA A 227 -18.18 -28.95 6.07
CA ALA A 227 -19.02 -29.59 5.05
C ALA A 227 -18.22 -30.48 4.09
N TYR A 228 -16.96 -30.12 3.80
CA TYR A 228 -16.10 -30.89 2.89
C TYR A 228 -15.37 -32.04 3.59
N TRP A 229 -14.80 -31.79 4.78
CA TRP A 229 -13.98 -32.77 5.51
C TRP A 229 -14.74 -33.51 6.62
N GLY A 230 -15.87 -33.00 7.08
CA GLY A 230 -16.59 -33.47 8.26
C GLY A 230 -16.05 -32.86 9.56
N TRP A 231 -16.92 -32.67 10.54
CA TRP A 231 -16.55 -32.10 11.86
C TRP A 231 -15.57 -32.97 12.65
N GLY A 232 -15.58 -34.28 12.43
CA GLY A 232 -14.71 -35.24 13.15
C GLY A 232 -13.23 -35.18 12.79
N ARG A 233 -12.83 -34.33 11.83
CA ARG A 233 -11.43 -34.09 11.44
C ARG A 233 -10.78 -32.94 12.20
N ILE A 234 -11.52 -32.24 13.06
CA ILE A 234 -10.97 -31.23 13.98
C ILE A 234 -10.56 -31.97 15.24
N GLU A 235 -9.30 -32.41 15.29
CA GLU A 235 -8.75 -33.09 16.47
C GLU A 235 -8.28 -32.07 17.50
N THR A 236 -7.78 -30.92 17.02
CA THR A 236 -7.36 -29.81 17.86
C THR A 236 -7.91 -28.47 17.35
N PRO A 237 -8.05 -27.46 18.23
CA PRO A 237 -8.37 -26.10 17.78
C PRO A 237 -7.36 -25.53 16.77
N LEU A 238 -6.14 -26.06 16.71
CA LEU A 238 -5.10 -25.60 15.79
C LEU A 238 -5.44 -25.92 14.32
N ASP A 239 -6.19 -26.99 14.06
CA ASP A 239 -6.54 -27.45 12.71
C ASP A 239 -7.44 -26.44 11.97
N VAL A 240 -8.24 -25.69 12.72
CA VAL A 240 -9.17 -24.69 12.16
C VAL A 240 -8.57 -23.30 12.09
N ILE A 241 -7.45 -23.02 12.77
CA ILE A 241 -6.84 -21.68 12.82
C ILE A 241 -6.57 -21.12 11.42
N PRO A 242 -5.88 -21.83 10.49
CA PRO A 242 -5.60 -21.28 9.16
C PRO A 242 -6.89 -20.95 8.40
N THR A 243 -7.88 -21.84 8.46
CA THR A 243 -9.20 -21.67 7.85
C THR A 243 -9.92 -20.44 8.40
N ALA A 244 -9.92 -20.27 9.72
CA ALA A 244 -10.49 -19.12 10.39
C ALA A 244 -9.75 -17.82 10.04
N CYS A 245 -8.41 -17.82 10.00
CA CYS A 245 -7.61 -16.66 9.63
C CYS A 245 -7.87 -16.17 8.20
N PHE A 246 -7.95 -17.09 7.22
CA PHE A 246 -8.29 -16.70 5.84
C PHE A 246 -9.71 -16.14 5.75
N GLY A 247 -10.66 -16.73 6.48
CA GLY A 247 -12.03 -16.23 6.59
C GLY A 247 -12.09 -14.84 7.22
N ALA A 248 -11.37 -14.64 8.32
CA ALA A 248 -11.26 -13.36 9.00
C ALA A 248 -10.65 -12.28 8.10
N GLY A 249 -9.57 -12.60 7.38
CA GLY A 249 -8.92 -11.65 6.46
C GLY A 249 -9.81 -11.26 5.29
N ALA A 250 -10.50 -12.22 4.67
CA ALA A 250 -11.46 -11.93 3.60
C ALA A 250 -12.65 -11.10 4.11
N GLY A 251 -13.20 -11.45 5.28
CA GLY A 251 -14.25 -10.70 5.94
C GLY A 251 -13.82 -9.28 6.32
N LEU A 252 -12.59 -9.12 6.81
CA LEU A 252 -12.00 -7.81 7.09
C LEU A 252 -11.92 -6.96 5.83
N ALA A 253 -11.41 -7.50 4.72
CA ALA A 253 -11.32 -6.78 3.46
C ALA A 253 -12.71 -6.27 3.01
N VAL A 254 -13.73 -7.13 3.02
CA VAL A 254 -15.11 -6.75 2.71
C VAL A 254 -15.63 -5.68 3.65
N GLY A 255 -15.47 -5.86 4.96
CA GLY A 255 -15.94 -4.93 5.98
C GLY A 255 -15.31 -3.53 5.86
N LEU A 256 -14.00 -3.46 5.60
CA LEU A 256 -13.29 -2.19 5.38
C LEU A 256 -13.80 -1.46 4.13
N VAL A 257 -14.06 -2.19 3.04
CA VAL A 257 -14.58 -1.60 1.79
C VAL A 257 -16.02 -1.13 1.96
N LEU A 258 -16.89 -1.93 2.56
CA LEU A 258 -18.28 -1.55 2.84
C LEU A 258 -18.34 -0.29 3.72
N TYR A 259 -17.56 -0.28 4.80
CA TYR A 259 -17.48 0.89 5.68
C TYR A 259 -16.91 2.11 4.94
N GLY A 260 -15.79 1.94 4.23
CA GLY A 260 -15.12 3.03 3.51
C GLY A 260 -16.00 3.67 2.46
N THR A 261 -16.63 2.86 1.61
CA THR A 261 -17.58 3.32 0.58
C THR A 261 -18.80 3.99 1.22
N GLY A 262 -19.40 3.38 2.24
CA GLY A 262 -20.54 3.98 2.96
C GLY A 262 -20.19 5.30 3.68
N ALA A 263 -18.95 5.47 4.16
CA ALA A 263 -18.48 6.73 4.72
C ALA A 263 -18.31 7.82 3.64
N ARG A 264 -17.79 7.45 2.45
CA ARG A 264 -17.61 8.37 1.31
C ARG A 264 -18.95 8.86 0.76
N LEU A 265 -19.91 7.95 0.57
CA LEU A 265 -21.24 8.28 0.06
C LEU A 265 -21.97 9.25 1.01
N ARG A 266 -21.92 8.99 2.32
CA ARG A 266 -22.50 9.91 3.33
C ARG A 266 -21.81 11.27 3.37
N GLY A 267 -20.49 11.30 3.15
CA GLY A 267 -19.73 12.55 3.02
C GLY A 267 -20.20 13.38 1.83
N ALA A 268 -20.33 12.75 0.66
CA ALA A 268 -20.79 13.40 -0.56
C ALA A 268 -22.21 13.99 -0.42
N SER A 269 -23.16 13.22 0.13
CA SER A 269 -24.54 13.70 0.34
C SER A 269 -24.61 14.91 1.27
N ARG A 270 -23.76 14.95 2.32
CA ARG A 270 -23.70 16.10 3.25
C ARG A 270 -23.13 17.35 2.60
N THR A 271 -22.09 17.20 1.77
CA THR A 271 -21.52 18.33 1.01
C THR A 271 -22.55 18.90 0.04
N ALA A 272 -23.29 18.04 -0.67
CA ALA A 272 -24.34 18.46 -1.59
C ALA A 272 -25.49 19.20 -0.85
N ALA A 273 -25.96 18.68 0.29
CA ALA A 273 -26.99 19.33 1.10
C ALA A 273 -26.53 20.70 1.65
N GLY A 274 -25.28 20.80 2.11
CA GLY A 274 -24.71 22.06 2.60
C GLY A 274 -24.53 23.12 1.50
N ALA A 275 -24.21 22.70 0.27
CA ALA A 275 -24.14 23.60 -0.88
C ALA A 275 -25.53 24.14 -1.25
N GLY A 276 -26.58 23.30 -1.22
CA GLY A 276 -27.96 23.72 -1.45
C GLY A 276 -28.46 24.75 -0.43
N LEU A 277 -28.14 24.56 0.86
CA LEU A 277 -28.50 25.51 1.92
C LEU A 277 -27.78 26.87 1.79
N ARG A 278 -26.53 26.87 1.32
CA ARG A 278 -25.78 28.12 1.05
C ARG A 278 -26.30 28.87 -0.17
N ALA A 279 -26.74 28.16 -1.21
CA ALA A 279 -27.37 28.76 -2.39
C ALA A 279 -28.77 29.33 -2.08
N ALA A 280 -29.48 28.76 -1.09
CA ALA A 280 -30.80 29.21 -0.67
C ALA A 280 -30.79 30.34 0.39
N SER A 281 -29.63 30.69 0.94
CA SER A 281 -29.52 31.84 1.83
C SER A 281 -29.46 33.12 0.99
N PRO A 282 -30.41 34.08 1.15
CA PRO A 282 -30.35 35.34 0.42
C PRO A 282 -29.05 36.05 0.75
N ALA A 283 -28.35 36.52 -0.28
CA ALA A 283 -27.15 37.35 -0.11
C ALA A 283 -27.51 38.53 0.80
N PRO A 284 -26.64 38.94 1.75
CA PRO A 284 -26.87 40.17 2.49
C PRO A 284 -27.03 41.29 1.47
N ALA A 285 -28.17 41.98 1.51
CA ALA A 285 -28.45 43.10 0.64
C ALA A 285 -27.25 44.05 0.68
N ALA A 286 -26.66 44.30 -0.49
CA ALA A 286 -25.64 45.32 -0.62
C ALA A 286 -26.27 46.62 -0.13
N GLU A 287 -25.76 47.15 0.98
CA GLU A 287 -26.04 48.52 1.39
C GLU A 287 -25.65 49.42 0.21
N THR A 288 -26.66 50.01 -0.40
CA THR A 288 -26.53 51.06 -1.39
C THR A 288 -25.72 52.20 -0.77
N PRO A 289 -24.59 52.62 -1.37
CA PRO A 289 -23.95 53.84 -0.91
C PRO A 289 -24.88 55.00 -1.23
N ALA A 290 -25.29 55.74 -0.20
CA ALA A 290 -25.98 57.00 -0.36
C ALA A 290 -25.12 57.93 -1.23
N THR A 291 -25.66 58.33 -2.36
CA THR A 291 -25.16 59.42 -3.20
C THR A 291 -25.23 60.71 -2.39
N GLY A 292 -24.08 61.17 -1.90
CA GLY A 292 -23.88 62.53 -1.42
C GLY A 292 -23.09 63.30 -2.47
N ASP A 293 -23.74 64.32 -3.04
CA ASP A 293 -23.14 65.30 -3.94
C ASP A 293 -21.92 65.97 -3.30
N LEU A 294 -20.80 66.01 -4.02
CA LEU A 294 -19.77 67.04 -3.82
C LEU A 294 -19.12 67.38 -5.17
N GLU A 295 -19.21 68.68 -5.45
CA GLU A 295 -18.76 69.41 -6.64
C GLU A 295 -17.27 69.29 -6.96
N ALA A 296 -17.01 69.60 -8.23
CA ALA A 296 -15.73 69.65 -8.90
C ALA A 296 -14.75 70.69 -8.33
N ALA A 297 -13.46 70.35 -8.37
CA ALA A 297 -12.39 71.30 -8.64
C ALA A 297 -11.24 70.60 -9.40
N SER A 298 -11.02 71.09 -10.61
CA SER A 298 -9.90 70.83 -11.51
C SER A 298 -8.61 71.46 -10.99
N GLU A 299 -7.46 70.81 -11.19
CA GLU A 299 -6.25 71.45 -11.76
C GLU A 299 -5.14 70.43 -12.09
N THR A 300 -4.45 70.71 -13.20
CA THR A 300 -3.45 69.92 -13.95
C THR A 300 -2.00 70.25 -13.50
N PRO A 301 -0.94 69.60 -14.05
CA PRO A 301 0.29 69.29 -13.33
C PRO A 301 1.45 70.27 -13.59
N ALA A 302 2.47 70.21 -12.72
CA ALA A 302 3.74 70.91 -12.92
C ALA A 302 4.95 69.95 -12.85
N SER A 303 5.83 70.19 -13.80
CA SER A 303 7.13 69.61 -14.16
C SER A 303 8.26 69.76 -13.13
N GLY A 304 9.29 68.91 -13.23
CA GLY A 304 10.67 69.28 -12.85
C GLY A 304 11.61 68.11 -12.49
N GLY A 305 12.49 67.71 -13.41
CA GLY A 305 13.77 67.02 -13.09
C GLY A 305 14.81 68.01 -12.51
N PRO A 306 16.02 67.57 -12.08
CA PRO A 306 17.09 67.01 -12.93
C PRO A 306 17.75 65.74 -12.34
N GLU A 307 18.29 64.77 -13.10
CA GLU A 307 19.54 64.67 -13.90
C GLU A 307 20.81 64.28 -13.09
N ALA A 308 21.60 63.36 -13.71
CA ALA A 308 23.00 62.93 -13.46
C ALA A 308 23.24 61.85 -12.38
N ALA A 309 24.09 60.82 -12.55
CA ALA A 309 24.99 60.38 -13.63
C ALA A 309 25.51 58.94 -13.33
N SER A 310 26.10 58.31 -14.36
CA SER A 310 27.24 57.35 -14.34
C SER A 310 27.11 56.04 -13.52
N GLU A 311 27.54 54.85 -13.92
CA GLU A 311 28.58 54.43 -14.87
C GLU A 311 28.47 52.89 -15.02
N THR A 312 28.75 52.37 -16.21
CA THR A 312 29.19 50.98 -16.45
C THR A 312 30.59 51.08 -17.04
N PRO A 313 31.50 50.13 -16.81
CA PRO A 313 31.76 49.13 -17.87
C PRO A 313 32.08 47.72 -17.29
N ALA A 314 31.73 46.64 -18.01
CA ALA A 314 32.61 45.73 -18.79
C ALA A 314 33.67 44.99 -17.93
N SER A 315 34.07 43.73 -18.12
CA SER A 315 34.13 42.80 -19.24
C SER A 315 34.67 41.44 -18.71
N GLY A 316 34.61 40.37 -19.52
CA GLY A 316 35.61 39.29 -19.46
C GLY A 316 35.11 37.85 -19.23
N GLY A 317 34.93 37.08 -20.31
CA GLY A 317 35.33 35.65 -20.33
C GLY A 317 36.82 35.55 -20.73
N PRO A 318 37.36 34.39 -21.18
CA PRO A 318 36.74 33.07 -21.39
C PRO A 318 37.64 31.85 -21.00
N GLU A 319 37.16 30.65 -21.38
CA GLU A 319 37.91 29.49 -21.94
C GLU A 319 38.63 28.40 -21.13
N ALA A 320 38.57 27.20 -21.76
CA ALA A 320 39.44 26.02 -21.73
C ALA A 320 39.38 25.06 -20.52
N ASP A 321 39.53 23.74 -20.61
CA ASP A 321 39.60 22.71 -21.65
C ASP A 321 39.70 21.37 -20.88
N GLY A 322 39.36 20.22 -21.47
CA GLY A 322 39.65 18.93 -20.83
C GLY A 322 39.00 17.69 -21.44
N GLU A 323 39.47 17.30 -22.62
CA GLU A 323 39.25 16.01 -23.29
C GLU A 323 39.91 14.81 -22.58
N ALA A 324 39.55 13.62 -23.09
CA ALA A 324 40.26 12.32 -23.07
C ALA A 324 39.88 11.35 -21.92
N SER A 325 39.23 10.20 -22.16
CA SER A 325 39.54 9.03 -23.01
C SER A 325 40.06 7.86 -22.15
N ALA A 326 39.39 6.71 -22.21
CA ALA A 326 39.98 5.36 -22.40
C ALA A 326 39.09 4.25 -21.81
N ASP A 327 38.36 3.55 -22.68
CA ASP A 327 38.22 2.08 -22.62
C ASP A 327 39.50 1.46 -23.24
N PRO A 328 39.92 0.25 -22.82
CA PRO A 328 39.48 -0.95 -23.55
C PRO A 328 39.30 -2.24 -22.70
N VAL A 329 38.29 -3.01 -23.09
CA VAL A 329 38.15 -4.49 -22.99
C VAL A 329 39.10 -5.08 -24.08
N PRO A 330 39.71 -6.30 -24.04
CA PRO A 330 38.96 -7.57 -24.07
C PRO A 330 39.63 -8.93 -23.69
N THR A 331 38.81 -9.99 -23.82
CA THR A 331 39.11 -11.44 -23.98
C THR A 331 39.48 -12.21 -22.70
N SER A 332 39.15 -13.48 -22.47
CA SER A 332 38.65 -14.67 -23.20
C SER A 332 38.09 -15.64 -22.13
N GLY A 333 37.15 -16.57 -22.32
CA GLY A 333 37.04 -17.63 -23.32
C GLY A 333 36.65 -18.96 -22.60
N ALA A 334 36.15 -19.93 -23.39
CA ALA A 334 35.85 -21.34 -23.09
C ALA A 334 34.58 -21.64 -22.26
N GLU A 335 33.49 -22.13 -22.86
CA GLU A 335 33.24 -23.48 -23.39
C GLU A 335 33.18 -24.59 -22.31
N GLY A 336 32.05 -25.30 -22.24
CA GLY A 336 31.93 -26.47 -21.36
C GLY A 336 30.55 -27.11 -21.22
N ARG A 337 30.04 -27.68 -22.33
CA ARG A 337 29.20 -28.89 -22.46
C ARG A 337 28.21 -29.30 -21.35
N GLY A 338 26.95 -29.52 -21.76
CA GLY A 338 25.97 -30.38 -21.04
C GLY A 338 26.39 -31.86 -20.96
N PRO A 339 25.56 -32.73 -20.34
CA PRO A 339 24.31 -33.14 -20.98
C PRO A 339 23.09 -33.35 -20.04
N ARG A 340 21.89 -33.30 -20.64
CA ARG A 340 20.63 -33.98 -20.21
C ARG A 340 20.59 -35.39 -20.84
N PRO A 341 19.58 -36.24 -20.60
CA PRO A 341 18.81 -36.54 -19.38
C PRO A 341 18.73 -38.08 -19.14
N GLU A 342 18.31 -38.52 -17.95
CA GLU A 342 17.90 -39.93 -17.77
C GLU A 342 16.43 -40.01 -17.36
N ARG A 343 15.66 -40.71 -18.21
CA ARG A 343 14.28 -41.13 -17.99
C ARG A 343 14.32 -42.45 -17.21
N SER A 344 13.56 -42.56 -16.13
CA SER A 344 13.11 -43.86 -15.62
C SER A 344 11.59 -43.88 -15.51
N ARG A 345 11.03 -44.92 -16.14
CA ARG A 345 9.63 -45.31 -16.22
C ARG A 345 9.14 -45.95 -14.92
N GLN A 346 7.81 -45.89 -14.76
CA GLN A 346 6.90 -46.94 -14.26
C GLN A 346 6.94 -47.38 -12.79
N GLY A 347 5.74 -47.46 -12.21
CA GLY A 347 5.47 -48.17 -10.96
C GLY A 347 4.06 -47.92 -10.44
N SER A 348 3.05 -48.40 -11.15
CA SER A 348 1.68 -48.56 -10.66
C SER A 348 1.63 -49.55 -9.48
N ARG A 349 0.99 -49.15 -8.38
CA ARG A 349 0.15 -49.98 -7.50
C ARG A 349 -0.74 -49.06 -6.67
#